data_AF-A0A8C2CJW8-F1
#
_entry.id   AF-A0A8C2CJW8-F1
#
_cell.length_a   1.000
_cell.length_b   1.000
_cell.length_c   1.000
_cell.angle_alpha   90.00
_cell.angle_beta   90.00
_cell.angle_gamma   90.00
#
_symmetry.space_group_name_H-M   'P 1'
#
loop_
_entity.id
_entity.type
_entity.pdbx_description
1 polymer ?
#
loop_
_entity_poly.entity_id
_entity_poly.type
_entity_poly.pdbx_seq_one_letter_code
_entity_poly.pdbx_strand_id
1 'polypeptide(L)'
;LFPSPSTDVFICTSPIKHYSYCPYEKYAWVEKHLGSEFLEQIILTRDKTIVTGDILVDDKPDILGVEPNPSWEHVLFTACHNKHLPPNPSQRRLQSWADDWRGVLQNKRQ
;
A
#
# COMPACT_ATOMS: atom_id res chain seq x y z
N LEU A 1 9.25 -15.55 6.85
CA LEU A 1 8.48 -14.37 6.39
C LEU A 1 7.56 -13.98 7.53
N PHE A 2 8.09 -13.25 8.52
CA PHE A 2 7.33 -12.59 9.56
C PHE A 2 7.96 -11.20 9.68
N PRO A 3 7.19 -10.12 9.87
CA PRO A 3 7.80 -8.82 10.11
C PRO A 3 8.68 -8.94 11.37
N SER A 4 9.82 -8.25 11.38
CA SER A 4 10.53 -8.00 12.63
C SER A 4 9.55 -7.43 13.66
N PRO A 5 9.68 -7.73 14.97
CA PRO A 5 8.70 -7.43 16.02
C PRO A 5 8.31 -5.94 16.22
N SER A 6 8.76 -5.03 15.36
CA SER A 6 8.53 -3.58 15.40
C SER A 6 7.95 -3.04 14.08
N THR A 7 7.22 -3.84 13.31
CA THR A 7 6.64 -3.39 12.02
C THR A 7 5.26 -3.99 11.82
N ASP A 8 4.25 -3.13 11.87
CA ASP A 8 2.88 -3.49 11.56
C ASP A 8 2.63 -3.32 10.05
N VAL A 9 1.84 -4.23 9.47
CA VAL A 9 1.59 -4.28 8.02
C VAL A 9 0.10 -4.41 7.78
N PHE A 10 -0.46 -3.44 7.06
CA PHE A 10 -1.87 -3.45 6.65
C PHE A 10 -2.00 -3.52 5.12
N ILE A 11 -2.99 -4.27 4.64
CA ILE A 11 -3.43 -4.28 3.25
C ILE A 11 -4.49 -3.18 3.08
N CYS A 12 -4.05 -1.98 2.69
CA CYS A 12 -4.93 -0.86 2.42
C CYS A 12 -5.38 -0.85 0.95
N THR A 13 -6.63 -1.21 0.67
CA THR A 13 -7.13 -1.42 -0.71
C THR A 13 -8.49 -0.77 -0.95
N SER A 14 -8.73 -0.35 -2.19
CA SER A 14 -9.99 0.31 -2.57
C SER A 14 -10.94 -0.63 -3.32
N PRO A 15 -12.23 -0.68 -2.94
CA PRO A 15 -13.23 -1.40 -3.71
C PRO A 15 -13.63 -0.60 -4.97
N ILE A 16 -13.94 -1.34 -6.04
CA ILE A 16 -14.53 -0.75 -7.25
C ILE A 16 -15.98 -0.31 -7.00
N LYS A 17 -16.55 0.53 -7.87
CA LYS A 17 -17.92 1.07 -7.69
C LYS A 17 -18.97 -0.04 -7.76
N HIS A 18 -18.79 -0.99 -8.68
CA HIS A 18 -19.63 -2.18 -8.80
C HIS A 18 -19.20 -3.23 -7.77
N TYR A 19 -19.55 -2.96 -6.51
CA TYR A 19 -18.93 -3.61 -5.36
C TYR A 19 -19.50 -5.00 -5.04
N SER A 20 -20.49 -5.54 -5.76
CA SER A 20 -21.21 -6.75 -5.33
C SER A 20 -20.32 -7.96 -5.03
N TYR A 21 -19.19 -8.10 -5.72
CA TYR A 21 -18.25 -9.21 -5.52
C TYR A 21 -16.88 -8.75 -4.97
N CYS A 22 -16.49 -7.51 -5.26
CA CYS A 22 -15.12 -7.03 -5.06
C CYS A 22 -14.61 -7.09 -3.60
N PRO A 23 -15.36 -6.64 -2.57
CA PRO A 23 -14.92 -6.77 -1.19
C PRO A 23 -14.70 -8.22 -0.80
N TYR A 24 -15.70 -9.09 -1.00
CA TYR A 24 -15.61 -10.50 -0.64
C TYR A 24 -14.42 -11.19 -1.32
N GLU A 25 -14.26 -11.01 -2.63
CA GLU A 25 -13.17 -11.63 -3.39
C GLU A 25 -11.79 -11.15 -2.92
N LYS A 26 -11.66 -9.90 -2.45
CA LYS A 26 -10.41 -9.40 -1.85
C LYS A 26 -10.08 -10.12 -0.55
N TYR A 27 -11.05 -10.31 0.34
CA TYR A 27 -10.84 -11.08 1.58
C TYR A 27 -10.48 -12.53 1.27
N ALA A 28 -11.22 -13.18 0.37
CA ALA A 28 -10.96 -14.56 -0.04
C ALA A 28 -9.57 -14.73 -0.69
N TRP A 29 -9.12 -13.75 -1.47
CA TRP A 29 -7.78 -13.75 -2.06
C TRP A 29 -6.70 -13.64 -0.99
N VAL A 30 -6.86 -12.74 -0.01
CA VAL A 30 -5.91 -12.60 1.10
C VAL A 30 -5.83 -13.88 1.91
N GLU A 31 -6.96 -14.46 2.31
CA GLU A 31 -6.99 -15.73 3.05
C GLU A 31 -6.24 -16.84 2.29
N LYS A 32 -6.54 -16.99 1.00
CA LYS A 32 -5.95 -18.02 0.14
C LYS A 32 -4.42 -17.90 0.02
N HIS A 33 -3.88 -16.68 -0.01
CA HIS A 33 -2.48 -16.44 -0.36
C HIS A 33 -1.60 -16.07 0.83
N LEU A 34 -2.18 -15.50 1.89
CA LEU A 34 -1.47 -14.96 3.05
C LEU A 34 -1.93 -15.56 4.38
N GLY A 35 -2.99 -16.39 4.38
CA GLY A 35 -3.53 -17.01 5.60
C GLY A 35 -4.65 -16.19 6.25
N SER A 36 -5.45 -16.85 7.07
CA SER A 36 -6.59 -16.24 7.78
C SER A 36 -6.17 -15.16 8.78
N GLU A 37 -4.96 -15.28 9.35
CA GLU A 37 -4.37 -14.30 10.27
C GLU A 37 -4.17 -12.92 9.61
N PHE A 38 -4.01 -12.87 8.29
CA PHE A 38 -3.82 -11.61 7.56
C PHE A 38 -5.15 -10.89 7.26
N LEU A 39 -6.29 -11.53 7.52
CA LEU A 39 -7.61 -10.90 7.33
C LEU A 39 -7.82 -9.72 8.27
N GLU A 40 -7.27 -9.80 9.50
CA GLU A 40 -7.32 -8.71 10.49
C GLU A 40 -6.51 -7.49 10.06
N GLN A 41 -5.65 -7.63 9.06
CA GLN A 41 -4.78 -6.57 8.54
C GLN A 41 -5.37 -5.86 7.31
N ILE A 42 -6.61 -6.17 6.89
CA ILE A 42 -7.23 -5.55 5.72
C ILE A 42 -7.93 -4.24 6.11
N ILE A 43 -7.57 -3.15 5.42
CA ILE A 43 -8.30 -1.88 5.46
C ILE A 43 -8.93 -1.65 4.08
N LEU A 44 -10.26 -1.77 4.01
CA LEU A 44 -11.02 -1.52 2.79
C LEU A 44 -11.52 -0.06 2.77
N THR A 45 -10.90 0.81 1.98
CA THR A 45 -11.28 2.22 1.90
C THR A 45 -11.10 2.80 0.49
N ARG A 46 -11.96 3.75 0.10
CA ARG A 46 -11.78 4.54 -1.13
C ARG A 46 -10.91 5.77 -0.93
N ASP A 47 -10.80 6.21 0.32
CA ASP A 47 -9.94 7.31 0.71
C ASP A 47 -8.84 6.77 1.61
N LYS A 48 -7.63 6.68 1.06
CA LYS A 48 -6.45 6.21 1.81
C LYS A 48 -5.79 7.33 2.61
N THR A 49 -6.16 8.59 2.36
CA THR A 49 -5.56 9.75 3.03
C THR A 49 -5.92 9.82 4.51
N ILE A 50 -7.06 9.24 4.90
CA ILE A 50 -7.51 9.12 6.29
C ILE A 50 -6.89 7.95 7.05
N VAL A 51 -6.14 7.07 6.37
CA VAL A 51 -5.47 5.93 7.01
C VAL A 51 -4.11 6.39 7.50
N THR A 52 -3.88 6.29 8.80
CA THR A 52 -2.60 6.64 9.41
C THR A 52 -1.58 5.51 9.27
N GLY A 53 -0.33 5.90 8.99
CA GLY A 53 0.83 5.01 8.90
C GLY A 53 2.06 5.78 8.42
N ASP A 54 3.23 5.14 8.43
CA ASP A 54 4.49 5.77 8.04
C ASP A 54 4.76 5.73 6.53
N ILE A 55 4.32 4.67 5.85
CA ILE A 55 4.57 4.40 4.43
C ILE A 55 3.31 3.83 3.78
N LEU A 56 2.99 4.31 2.58
CA LEU A 56 2.03 3.69 1.67
C LEU A 56 2.76 3.28 0.38
N VAL A 57 2.83 1.97 0.12
CA VAL A 57 3.32 1.42 -1.16
C VAL A 57 2.11 1.19 -2.06
N ASP A 58 2.02 1.93 -3.16
CA ASP A 58 0.85 1.93 -4.04
C ASP A 58 1.24 2.35 -5.47
N ASP A 59 0.59 1.77 -6.48
CA ASP A 59 0.90 1.99 -7.89
C ASP A 59 0.16 3.19 -8.51
N LYS A 60 -0.84 3.75 -7.83
CA LYS A 60 -1.51 4.97 -8.27
C LYS A 60 -0.57 6.17 -8.08
N PRO A 61 -0.24 6.93 -9.15
CA PRO A 61 0.71 8.04 -9.05
C PRO A 61 0.29 9.15 -8.09
N ASP A 62 -0.99 9.54 -8.14
CA ASP A 62 -1.58 10.59 -7.32
C ASP A 62 -2.70 10.02 -6.44
N ILE A 63 -2.44 9.98 -5.13
CA ILE A 63 -3.41 9.51 -4.13
C ILE A 63 -3.98 10.72 -3.41
N LEU A 64 -5.20 11.08 -3.81
CA LEU A 64 -5.94 12.24 -3.28
C LEU A 64 -7.13 11.77 -2.45
N GLY A 65 -7.54 12.61 -1.50
CA GLY A 65 -8.64 12.36 -0.59
C GLY A 65 -8.95 13.60 0.24
N VAL A 66 -9.61 13.40 1.38
CA VAL A 66 -10.02 14.49 2.29
C VAL A 66 -8.85 15.07 3.09
N GLU A 67 -7.85 14.26 3.44
CA GLU A 67 -6.68 14.74 4.19
C GLU A 67 -5.62 15.28 3.21
N PRO A 68 -5.35 16.60 3.19
CA PRO A 68 -4.39 17.20 2.27
C PRO A 68 -2.93 16.83 2.58
N ASN A 69 -2.62 16.43 3.81
CA ASN A 69 -1.27 16.02 4.24
C ASN A 69 -1.33 14.65 4.92
N PRO A 70 -1.46 13.55 4.16
CA PRO A 70 -1.49 12.21 4.72
C PRO A 70 -0.24 11.92 5.56
N SER A 71 -0.37 11.14 6.63
CA SER A 71 0.75 10.86 7.54
C SER A 71 1.88 10.05 6.88
N TRP A 72 1.55 9.27 5.85
CA TRP A 72 2.45 8.33 5.21
C TRP A 72 3.28 8.98 4.10
N GLU A 73 4.53 8.53 3.95
CA GLU A 73 5.27 8.73 2.71
C GLU A 73 4.71 7.82 1.61
N HIS A 74 4.34 8.40 0.47
CA HIS A 74 3.98 7.62 -0.70
C HIS A 74 5.23 7.08 -1.40
N VAL A 75 5.34 5.76 -1.44
CA VAL A 75 6.33 5.05 -2.24
C VAL A 75 5.64 4.47 -3.47
N LEU A 76 5.90 5.05 -4.63
CA LEU A 76 5.25 4.66 -5.87
C LEU A 76 5.77 3.28 -6.31
N PHE A 77 4.88 2.30 -6.41
CA PHE A 77 5.22 0.98 -6.93
C PHE A 77 5.11 0.96 -8.46
N THR A 78 6.14 0.52 -9.16
CA THR A 78 6.12 0.50 -10.63
C THR A 78 5.12 -0.52 -11.17
N ALA A 79 4.26 -0.06 -12.08
CA ALA A 79 3.29 -0.85 -12.81
C ALA A 79 3.27 -0.46 -14.30
N CYS A 80 2.63 -1.29 -15.14
CA CYS A 80 2.62 -1.10 -16.58
C CYS A 80 2.11 0.28 -17.04
N HIS A 81 1.17 0.87 -16.29
CA HIS A 81 0.54 2.15 -16.59
C HIS A 81 1.27 3.35 -15.99
N ASN A 82 2.24 3.17 -15.09
CA ASN A 82 2.97 4.28 -14.46
C ASN A 82 4.49 4.28 -14.76
N LYS A 83 5.01 3.21 -15.38
CA LYS A 83 6.44 3.03 -15.67
C LYS A 83 7.06 4.08 -16.61
N HIS A 84 6.22 4.79 -17.36
CA HIS A 84 6.64 5.82 -18.31
C HIS A 84 6.69 7.22 -17.68
N LEU A 85 6.21 7.38 -16.45
CA LEU A 85 6.26 8.65 -15.74
C LEU A 85 7.71 9.03 -15.47
N PRO A 86 8.08 10.31 -15.63
CA PRO A 86 9.44 10.76 -15.37
C PRO A 86 9.79 10.58 -13.88
N PRO A 87 11.09 10.47 -13.55
CA PRO A 87 11.53 10.47 -12.16
C PRO A 87 11.04 11.74 -11.44
N ASN A 88 10.49 11.56 -10.24
CA ASN A 88 10.13 12.65 -9.35
C ASN A 88 11.13 12.66 -8.16
N PRO A 89 12.01 13.67 -8.05
CA PRO A 89 13.01 13.74 -6.96
C PRO A 89 12.39 13.74 -5.56
N SER A 90 11.13 14.17 -5.43
CA SER A 90 10.42 14.26 -4.16
C SER A 90 9.60 13.00 -3.82
N GLN A 91 9.55 12.00 -4.70
CA GLN A 91 8.76 10.78 -4.49
C GLN A 91 9.62 9.54 -4.73
N ARG A 92 9.73 8.69 -3.71
CA ARG A 92 10.45 7.42 -3.81
C ARG A 92 9.67 6.45 -4.70
N ARG A 93 10.40 5.58 -5.41
CA ARG A 93 9.82 4.55 -6.27
C ARG A 93 10.47 3.19 -6.01
N LEU A 94 9.66 2.15 -5.88
CA LEU A 94 10.10 0.75 -5.94
C LEU A 94 9.78 0.20 -7.33
N GLN A 95 10.78 -0.32 -8.04
CA GLN A 95 10.58 -0.91 -9.37
C GLN A 95 9.94 -2.29 -9.29
N SER A 96 10.22 -3.02 -8.22
CA SER A 96 9.69 -4.36 -7.97
C SER A 96 9.83 -4.73 -6.49
N TRP A 97 9.27 -5.89 -6.10
CA TRP A 97 9.53 -6.47 -4.77
C TRP A 97 10.94 -7.06 -4.61
N ALA A 98 11.72 -7.17 -5.69
CA ALA A 98 13.13 -7.57 -5.63
C ALA A 98 14.06 -6.41 -5.24
N ASP A 99 13.55 -5.16 -5.27
CA ASP A 99 14.26 -3.97 -4.83
C ASP A 99 14.41 -3.94 -3.30
N ASP A 100 15.22 -3.01 -2.79
CA ASP A 100 15.46 -2.84 -1.36
C ASP A 100 14.31 -2.14 -0.62
N TRP A 101 13.17 -2.82 -0.55
CA TRP A 101 12.03 -2.37 0.26
C TRP A 101 12.36 -2.33 1.77
N ARG A 102 13.37 -3.08 2.24
CA ARG A 102 13.78 -3.05 3.65
C ARG A 102 14.48 -1.74 3.99
N GLY A 103 15.34 -1.24 3.11
CA GLY A 103 15.95 0.10 3.24
C GLY A 103 14.89 1.21 3.27
N VAL A 104 13.80 1.06 2.51
CA VAL A 104 12.65 1.98 2.58
C VAL A 104 12.05 2.04 3.98
N LEU A 105 11.79 0.88 4.60
CA LEU A 105 11.25 0.79 5.96
C LEU A 105 12.24 1.31 7.02
N GLN A 106 13.53 0.97 6.89
CA GLN A 106 14.55 1.35 7.86
C GLN A 106 14.70 2.88 7.99
N ASN A 107 14.54 3.62 6.89
CA ASN A 107 14.59 5.09 6.90
C ASN A 107 13.47 5.75 7.72
N LYS A 108 12.43 4.98 8.12
CA LYS A 108 11.33 5.45 8.97
C LYS A 108 11.43 4.98 10.41
N ARG A 109 12.37 4.07 10.73
CA ARG A 109 12.60 3.65 12.11
C ARG A 109 13.29 4.77 12.87
N GLN A 110 12.74 5.11 14.03
CA GLN A 110 13.41 5.95 15.03
C GLN A 110 14.47 5.14 15.77
#